data_AF-A0A7M1Q4E5-F1
#
_entry.id   AF-A0A7M1Q4E5-F1
#
_cell.length_a   1.000
_cell.length_b   1.000
_cell.length_c   1.000
_cell.angle_alpha   90.00
_cell.angle_beta   90.00
_cell.angle_gamma   90.00
#
_symmetry.space_group_name_H-M   'P 1'
#
loop_
_entity.id
_entity.type
_entity.pdbx_description
1 polymer ?
#
loop_
_entity_poly.entity_id
_entity_poly.type
_entity_poly.pdbx_seq_one_letter_code
_entity_poly.pdbx_strand_id
1 'polypeptide(L)' 'MFNTKDKVMHRLSKDYMFVLEIGREQIKCRTKDHKEIWFYEWELKKINA' A
#
# COMPACT_ATOMS: atom_id res chain seq x y z
N MET A 1 -2.38 9.96 5.55
CA MET A 1 -1.30 10.24 4.59
C MET A 1 -0.19 9.20 4.70
N PHE A 2 0.07 8.48 3.61
CA PHE A 2 1.10 7.44 3.51
C PHE A 2 2.43 8.04 3.05
N ASN A 3 3.54 7.39 3.44
CA ASN A 3 4.88 7.70 2.97
C ASN A 3 5.42 6.54 2.14
N THR A 4 6.39 6.83 1.27
CA THR A 4 7.19 5.77 0.64
C THR A 4 7.91 4.98 1.74
N LYS A 5 7.99 3.66 1.57
CA LYS A 5 8.49 2.68 2.57
C LYS A 5 7.53 2.36 3.73
N ASP A 6 6.33 2.95 3.80
CA ASP A 6 5.32 2.52 4.76
C ASP A 6 4.93 1.05 4.50
N LYS A 7 4.72 0.29 5.59
CA LYS A 7 4.08 -1.02 5.55
C LYS A 7 2.58 -0.85 5.68
N VAL A 8 1.84 -1.43 4.75
CA VAL A 8 0.39 -1.28 4.67
C VAL A 8 -0.28 -2.64 4.49
N MET A 9 -1.55 -2.69 4.86
CA MET A 9 -2.42 -3.83 4.67
C MET A 9 -3.56 -3.44 3.73
N HIS A 10 -3.86 -4.27 2.75
CA HIS A 10 -5.09 -4.13 1.99
C HIS A 10 -6.29 -4.46 2.88
N ARG A 11 -7.29 -3.58 2.95
CA ARG A 11 -8.41 -3.72 3.89
C ARG A 11 -9.27 -4.96 3.63
N LEU A 12 -9.45 -5.34 2.37
CA LEU A 12 -10.31 -6.48 1.97
C LEU A 12 -9.54 -7.79 2.02
N SER A 13 -8.47 -7.92 1.23
CA SER A 13 -7.71 -9.18 1.14
C SER A 13 -6.80 -9.46 2.34
N LYS A 14 -6.55 -8.45 3.20
CA LYS A 14 -5.60 -8.51 4.33
C LYS A 14 -4.15 -8.76 3.91
N ASP A 15 -3.83 -8.53 2.63
CA ASP A 15 -2.47 -8.68 2.13
C ASP A 15 -1.56 -7.58 2.64
N TYR A 16 -0.34 -7.99 2.99
CA TYR A 16 0.72 -7.10 3.45
C TYR A 16 1.53 -6.60 2.26
N MET A 17 1.74 -5.29 2.21
CA MET A 17 2.40 -4.64 1.08
C MET A 17 3.29 -3.48 1.56
N PHE A 18 4.16 -3.05 0.66
CA PHE A 18 5.05 -1.91 0.86
C PHE A 18 4.71 -0.79 -0.09
N VAL A 19 4.60 0.43 0.41
CA VAL A 19 4.38 1.60 -0.43
C VAL A 19 5.66 1.95 -1.16
N LEU A 20 5.59 1.97 -2.50
CA LEU A 20 6.68 2.36 -3.39
C LEU A 20 6.60 3.84 -3.76
N GLU A 21 5.41 4.31 -4.15
CA GLU A 21 5.19 5.63 -4.72
C GLU A 21 3.82 6.19 -4.30
N ILE A 22 3.75 7.50 -4.07
CA ILE A 22 2.52 8.23 -3.80
C ILE A 22 2.15 9.04 -5.05
N GLY A 23 1.13 8.59 -5.77
CA GLY A 23 0.53 9.36 -6.86
C GLY A 23 -0.45 10.41 -6.33
N ARG A 24 -1.12 11.12 -7.25
CA ARG A 24 -2.09 12.18 -6.90
C ARG A 24 -3.35 11.62 -6.23
N GLU A 25 -3.85 10.48 -6.71
CA GLU A 25 -5.09 9.85 -6.22
C GLU A 25 -4.88 8.40 -5.74
N GLN A 26 -3.83 7.76 -6.22
CA GLN A 26 -3.52 6.35 -5.98
C GLN A 26 -2.12 6.18 -5.42
N ILE A 27 -1.91 5.06 -4.75
CA ILE A 27 -0.68 4.69 -4.05
C ILE A 27 -0.17 3.38 -4.63
N LYS A 28 1.06 3.40 -5.16
CA LYS A 28 1.70 2.21 -5.72
C LYS A 28 2.27 1.37 -4.60
N CYS A 29 1.80 0.14 -4.48
CA CYS A 29 2.24 -0.82 -3.48
C CYS A 29 2.89 -2.04 -4.12
N ARG A 30 3.85 -2.65 -3.42
CA ARG A 30 4.46 -3.93 -3.79
C ARG A 30 4.02 -5.03 -2.83
N THR A 31 3.51 -6.13 -3.37
CA THR A 31 3.11 -7.32 -2.61
C THR A 31 4.32 -8.20 -2.27
N LYS A 32 4.12 -9.23 -1.44
CA LYS A 32 5.15 -10.24 -1.12
C LYS A 32 5.64 -10.99 -2.36
N ASP A 33 4.78 -11.19 -3.35
CA ASP A 33 5.12 -11.84 -4.62
C ASP A 33 5.80 -10.89 -5.63
N HIS A 34 6.34 -9.76 -5.16
CA HIS A 34 6.98 -8.74 -5.98
C HIS A 34 6.09 -8.10 -7.06
N LYS A 35 4.77 -8.27 -6.99
CA LYS A 35 3.83 -7.61 -7.89
C LYS A 35 3.62 -6.16 -7.46
N GLU A 36 3.53 -5.26 -8.44
CA GLU A 36 3.26 -3.84 -8.22
C GLU A 36 1.82 -3.53 -8.60
N ILE A 37 1.06 -2.97 -7.65
CA ILE A 37 -0.38 -2.72 -7.81
C ILE A 37 -0.70 -1.34 -7.24
N TRP A 38 -1.58 -0.60 -7.90
CA TRP A 38 -2.07 0.69 -7.46
C TRP A 38 -3.36 0.54 -6.66
N PHE A 39 -3.43 1.24 -5.53
CA PHE A 39 -4.61 1.25 -4.64
C PHE A 39 -5.01 2.68 -4.30
N TYR A 40 -6.29 2.89 -4.03
CA TYR A 40 -6.77 4.11 -3.42
C TYR A 40 -6.45 4.15 -1.92
N GLU A 41 -6.39 5.36 -1.35
CA GLU A 41 -6.07 5.54 0.07
C GLU A 41 -7.02 4.77 1.00
N TRP A 42 -8.32 4.73 0.65
CA TRP A 42 -9.34 4.07 1.46
C TRP A 42 -9.23 2.53 1.44
N GLU A 43 -8.53 1.94 0.46
CA GLU A 43 -8.29 0.49 0.37
C GLU A 43 -7.16 0.04 1.29
N LEU A 44 -6.33 0.98 1.75
CA LEU A 44 -5.14 0.70 2.53
C LEU A 44 -5.35 1.03 4.01
N LYS A 45 -4.66 0.27 4.86
CA LYS A 45 -4.56 0.52 6.29
C LYS A 45 -3.08 0.50 6.67
N LYS A 46 -2.60 1.55 7.33
CA LYS A 46 -1.24 1.56 7.89
C LYS A 46 -1.09 0.46 8.93
N ILE A 47 0.01 -0.27 8.83
CA ILE A 47 0.45 -1.17 9.89
C ILE A 47 1.50 -0.36 10.63
N ASN A 48 1.15 0.17 11.81
CA ASN A 48 2.13 0.90 12.63
C ASN A 48 3.35 0.01 12.85
N ALA A 49 4.54 0.60 12.67
CA ALA A 49 5.78 0.07 13.20
C ALA A 49 5.79 0.24 14.72
#